data_AF-A0A226I6F7-F1
#
_entry.id   AF-A0A226I6F7-F1
#
_cell.length_a   1.000
_cell.length_b   1.000
_cell.length_c   1.000
_cell.angle_alpha   90.00
_cell.angle_beta   90.00
_cell.angle_gamma   90.00
#
_symmetry.space_group_name_H-M   'P 1'
#
loop_
_entity.id
_entity.type
_entity.pdbx_description
1 polymer ?
#
loop_
_entity_poly.entity_id
_entity_poly.type
_entity_poly.pdbx_seq_one_letter_code
_entity_poly.pdbx_strand_id
1 'polypeptide(L)'
;MDQSIVKKKRIAPNLIILTKEQENFIRSNFFKLTNRQIAKAIGLNLTTTRKHCYSMGFKRMNLEYWDETTVRFLRLYYRKVGDTELAEVFTRHFPKRKGWTKKHIEKKRRYLFLKRSPQEISDIKKRNTELGKYAMCAVNMWKTRGVAAVGDVRIWVHGGCEMAFVKTEKGFVPRNRWLWKNAYGELSSTDVIRSLPGAPIIAELHHLEKITNAENGIRNKALPRSIIKTLFKIKDNALAQQIADDYPEIVELKKNMLNLKNKLNESNRKIN
;
A
#
# COMPACT_ATOMS: atom_id res chain seq x y z
N MET A 1 -25.06 -38.37 2.70
CA MET A 1 -23.99 -38.51 1.70
C MET A 1 -22.70 -37.99 2.31
N ASP A 2 -21.85 -38.89 2.77
CA ASP A 2 -20.66 -38.60 3.56
C ASP A 2 -19.46 -38.33 2.63
N GLN A 3 -19.10 -37.06 2.47
CA GLN A 3 -17.93 -36.67 1.67
C GLN A 3 -16.66 -36.84 2.51
N SER A 4 -16.22 -38.09 2.66
CA SER A 4 -14.93 -38.40 3.24
C SER A 4 -13.81 -37.80 2.36
N ILE A 5 -13.16 -36.76 2.88
CA ILE A 5 -12.03 -36.09 2.23
C ILE A 5 -10.86 -37.07 2.19
N VAL A 6 -10.67 -37.73 1.04
CA VAL A 6 -9.48 -38.55 0.76
C VAL A 6 -8.25 -37.66 0.82
N LYS A 7 -7.55 -37.65 1.96
CA LYS A 7 -6.26 -36.96 2.12
C LYS A 7 -5.24 -37.64 1.22
N LYS A 8 -4.96 -37.05 0.04
CA LYS A 8 -3.85 -37.47 -0.82
C LYS A 8 -2.56 -37.53 0.00
N LYS A 9 -2.02 -38.73 0.19
CA LYS A 9 -0.74 -38.98 0.87
C LYS A 9 0.34 -38.28 0.03
N ARG A 10 0.88 -37.17 0.54
CA ARG A 10 1.98 -36.46 -0.14
C ARG A 10 3.19 -37.38 -0.14
N ILE A 11 3.49 -37.98 -1.29
CA ILE A 11 4.76 -38.69 -1.51
C ILE A 11 5.88 -37.66 -1.26
N ALA A 12 6.84 -38.00 -0.40
CA ALA A 12 7.93 -37.09 -0.07
C ALA A 12 8.64 -36.69 -1.37
N PRO A 13 8.77 -35.38 -1.67
CA PRO A 13 9.35 -34.94 -2.93
C PRO A 13 10.75 -35.53 -3.07
N ASN A 14 11.00 -36.15 -4.23
CA ASN A 14 12.20 -36.87 -4.66
C ASN A 14 13.46 -36.52 -3.86
N LEU A 15 14.05 -37.54 -3.21
CA LEU A 15 15.38 -37.44 -2.61
C LEU A 15 16.40 -37.23 -3.74
N ILE A 16 16.80 -35.98 -3.97
CA ILE A 16 17.82 -35.64 -4.97
C ILE A 16 19.19 -35.94 -4.37
N ILE A 17 19.81 -37.04 -4.83
CA ILE A 17 21.20 -37.40 -4.53
C ILE A 17 22.10 -36.55 -5.46
N LEU A 18 23.07 -35.84 -4.89
CA LEU A 18 24.04 -35.07 -5.66
C LEU A 18 25.08 -35.99 -6.28
N THR A 19 25.52 -35.66 -7.50
CA THR A 19 26.69 -36.31 -8.08
C THR A 19 27.97 -35.80 -7.40
N LYS A 20 29.04 -36.61 -7.38
CA LYS A 20 30.35 -36.19 -6.81
C LYS A 20 30.88 -34.91 -7.44
N GLU A 21 30.65 -34.72 -8.75
CA GLU A 21 31.03 -33.50 -9.47
C GLU A 21 30.31 -32.26 -8.93
N GLN A 22 29.00 -32.37 -8.67
CA GLN A 22 28.22 -31.30 -8.08
C GLN A 22 28.68 -30.97 -6.65
N GLU A 23 28.99 -31.98 -5.84
CA GLU A 23 29.54 -31.76 -4.50
C GLU A 23 30.89 -31.05 -4.54
N ASN A 24 31.81 -31.49 -5.41
CA ASN A 24 33.11 -30.86 -5.61
C ASN A 24 32.99 -29.42 -6.12
N PHE A 25 32.03 -29.17 -7.01
CA PHE A 25 31.71 -27.83 -7.47
C PHE A 25 31.24 -26.94 -6.32
N ILE A 26 30.35 -27.44 -5.44
CA ILE A 26 29.89 -26.68 -4.26
C ILE A 26 31.07 -26.38 -3.33
N ARG A 27 31.92 -27.36 -2.99
CA ARG A 27 33.07 -27.19 -2.09
C ARG A 27 34.03 -26.09 -2.57
N SER A 28 34.40 -26.13 -3.85
CA SER A 28 35.36 -25.20 -4.45
C SER A 28 34.80 -23.78 -4.64
N ASN A 29 33.48 -23.63 -4.77
CA ASN A 29 32.85 -22.36 -5.10
C ASN A 29 31.99 -21.74 -3.97
N PHE A 30 31.79 -22.43 -2.84
CA PHE A 30 30.87 -21.95 -1.79
C PHE A 30 31.20 -20.54 -1.31
N PHE A 31 32.48 -20.25 -1.06
CA PHE A 31 32.90 -18.92 -0.58
C PHE A 31 32.98 -17.87 -1.70
N LYS A 32 33.02 -18.29 -2.97
CA LYS A 32 33.20 -17.40 -4.14
C LYS A 32 31.87 -16.96 -4.75
N LEU A 33 30.94 -17.90 -4.91
CA LEU A 33 29.63 -17.68 -5.54
C LEU A 33 28.54 -17.50 -4.49
N THR A 34 27.37 -16.97 -4.88
CA THR A 34 26.16 -16.97 -4.05
C THR A 34 25.40 -18.29 -4.16
N ASN A 35 24.56 -18.65 -3.18
CA ASN A 35 23.75 -19.88 -3.25
C ASN A 35 22.81 -19.93 -4.47
N ARG A 36 22.41 -18.77 -5.04
CA ARG A 36 21.60 -18.72 -6.26
C ARG A 36 22.40 -19.07 -7.51
N GLN A 37 23.65 -18.59 -7.58
CA GLN A 37 24.57 -18.94 -8.68
C GLN A 37 24.95 -20.42 -8.63
N ILE A 38 25.27 -20.94 -7.43
CA ILE A 38 25.55 -22.36 -7.22
C ILE A 38 24.35 -23.22 -7.65
N ALA A 39 23.14 -22.87 -7.20
CA ALA A 39 21.91 -23.58 -7.57
C ALA A 39 21.67 -23.58 -9.09
N LYS A 40 21.90 -22.46 -9.76
CA LYS A 40 21.79 -22.34 -11.23
C LYS A 40 22.83 -23.21 -11.95
N ALA A 41 24.08 -23.22 -11.48
CA ALA A 41 25.16 -23.97 -12.10
C ALA A 41 24.95 -25.49 -12.03
N ILE A 42 24.44 -26.01 -10.91
CA ILE A 42 24.19 -27.44 -10.72
C ILE A 42 22.79 -27.89 -11.19
N GLY A 43 21.95 -26.96 -11.66
CA GLY A 43 20.60 -27.26 -12.15
C GLY A 43 19.58 -27.61 -11.05
N LEU A 44 19.74 -27.11 -9.82
CA LEU A 44 18.85 -27.42 -8.69
C LEU A 44 18.07 -26.22 -8.18
N ASN A 45 16.98 -26.50 -7.45
CA ASN A 45 16.28 -25.48 -6.68
C ASN A 45 17.18 -24.93 -5.55
N LEU A 46 17.11 -23.62 -5.32
CA LEU A 46 17.82 -22.91 -4.25
C LEU A 46 17.62 -23.55 -2.85
N THR A 47 16.42 -24.03 -2.56
CA THR A 47 16.12 -24.65 -1.26
C THR A 47 16.86 -25.98 -1.08
N THR A 48 16.86 -26.83 -2.11
CA THR A 48 17.59 -28.11 -2.11
C THR A 48 19.09 -27.87 -2.03
N THR A 49 19.61 -26.93 -2.83
CA THR A 49 21.03 -26.53 -2.80
C THR A 49 21.45 -26.08 -1.40
N ARG A 50 20.65 -25.23 -0.73
CA ARG A 50 20.94 -24.78 0.64
C ARG A 50 20.97 -25.94 1.65
N LYS A 51 20.05 -26.90 1.55
CA LYS A 51 20.02 -28.08 2.42
C LYS A 51 21.30 -28.91 2.27
N HIS A 52 21.74 -29.14 1.03
CA HIS A 52 22.99 -29.86 0.74
C HIS A 52 24.24 -29.10 1.20
N CYS A 53 24.30 -27.78 0.99
CA CYS A 53 25.37 -26.98 1.59
C CYS A 53 25.41 -27.15 3.12
N TYR A 54 24.25 -27.12 3.78
CA TYR A 54 24.17 -27.27 5.24
C TYR A 54 24.56 -28.67 5.72
N SER A 55 24.22 -29.74 4.99
CA SER A 55 24.64 -31.11 5.35
C SER A 55 26.14 -31.30 5.21
N MET A 56 26.79 -30.59 4.28
CA MET A 56 28.25 -30.56 4.13
C MET A 56 28.96 -29.62 5.12
N GLY A 57 28.23 -28.97 6.04
CA GLY A 57 28.80 -28.02 7.01
C GLY A 57 28.98 -26.60 6.48
N PHE A 58 28.64 -26.32 5.22
CA PHE A 58 28.76 -25.00 4.62
C PHE A 58 27.59 -24.09 4.98
N LYS A 59 27.79 -23.20 5.96
CA LYS A 59 26.80 -22.20 6.41
C LYS A 59 27.30 -20.79 6.10
N ARG A 60 26.49 -19.99 5.40
CA ARG A 60 26.80 -18.56 5.17
C ARG A 60 26.43 -17.67 6.33
N MET A 61 25.47 -18.10 7.12
CA MET A 61 24.96 -17.34 8.25
C MET A 61 25.05 -18.22 9.49
N ASN A 62 25.76 -17.72 10.49
CA ASN A 62 25.70 -18.26 11.84
C ASN A 62 24.34 -17.83 12.42
N LEU A 63 23.40 -18.77 12.43
CA LEU A 63 22.11 -18.57 13.05
C LEU A 63 22.30 -18.62 14.57
N GLU A 64 22.26 -17.47 15.22
CA GLU A 64 22.14 -17.43 16.68
C GLU A 64 20.75 -17.95 17.07
N TYR A 65 20.73 -19.06 17.80
CA TYR A 65 19.52 -19.73 18.26
C TYR A 65 18.93 -19.00 19.48
N TRP A 66 17.65 -19.26 19.73
CA TRP A 66 16.98 -18.84 20.96
C TRP A 66 17.28 -19.88 22.02
N ASP A 67 17.98 -19.48 23.07
CA ASP A 67 18.18 -20.31 24.25
C ASP A 67 16.87 -20.48 25.04
N GLU A 68 16.86 -21.39 26.01
CA GLU A 68 15.68 -21.66 26.82
C GLU A 68 15.31 -20.47 27.71
N THR A 69 16.30 -19.70 28.16
CA THR A 69 16.09 -18.54 29.03
C THR A 69 15.35 -17.41 28.30
N THR A 70 15.76 -17.09 27.06
CA THR A 70 15.07 -16.09 26.22
C THR A 70 13.67 -16.55 25.85
N VAL A 71 13.46 -17.85 25.60
CA VAL A 71 12.13 -18.40 25.32
C VAL A 71 11.23 -18.29 26.54
N ARG A 72 11.74 -18.60 27.74
CA ARG A 72 11.01 -18.45 29.00
C ARG A 72 10.62 -17.00 29.23
N PHE A 73 11.55 -16.07 29.03
CA PHE A 73 11.29 -14.64 29.13
C PHE A 73 10.19 -14.20 28.16
N LEU A 74 10.26 -14.61 26.88
CA LEU A 74 9.24 -14.27 25.89
C LEU A 74 7.85 -14.78 26.30
N ARG A 75 7.76 -16.02 26.79
CA ARG A 75 6.49 -16.62 27.24
C ARG A 75 5.86 -15.84 28.40
N LEU A 76 6.67 -15.34 29.32
CA LEU A 76 6.20 -14.59 30.49
C LEU A 76 5.65 -13.21 30.12
N TYR A 77 6.29 -12.50 29.21
CA TYR A 77 6.00 -11.07 28.97
C TYR A 77 5.22 -10.76 27.70
N TYR A 78 5.06 -11.70 26.76
CA TYR A 78 4.48 -11.36 25.45
C TYR A 78 3.06 -10.79 25.50
N ARG A 79 2.27 -11.15 26.51
CA ARG A 79 0.88 -10.68 26.68
C ARG A 79 0.82 -9.21 27.11
N LYS A 80 1.82 -8.75 27.87
CA LYS A 80 1.85 -7.40 28.48
C LYS A 80 2.64 -6.39 27.64
N VAL A 81 3.64 -6.86 26.90
CA VAL A 81 4.62 -6.01 26.21
C VAL A 81 4.52 -6.19 24.70
N GLY A 82 4.61 -5.08 23.95
CA GLY A 82 4.58 -5.10 22.49
C GLY A 82 5.85 -5.71 21.88
N ASP A 83 5.76 -6.24 20.66
CA ASP A 83 6.90 -6.91 20.01
C ASP A 83 8.09 -5.97 19.73
N THR A 84 7.84 -4.66 19.56
CA THR A 84 8.91 -3.65 19.41
C THR A 84 9.68 -3.45 20.70
N GLU A 85 8.96 -3.29 21.82
CA GLU A 85 9.57 -3.08 23.13
C GLU A 85 10.28 -4.34 23.63
N LEU A 86 9.71 -5.52 23.36
CA LEU A 86 10.40 -6.78 23.60
C LEU A 86 11.71 -6.85 22.83
N ALA A 87 11.79 -6.34 21.60
CA ALA A 87 13.06 -6.30 20.88
C ALA A 87 14.09 -5.37 21.55
N GLU A 88 13.66 -4.23 22.11
CA GLU A 88 14.54 -3.32 22.87
C GLU A 88 15.02 -3.96 24.18
N VAL A 89 14.13 -4.64 24.92
CA VAL A 89 14.47 -5.39 26.14
C VAL A 89 15.44 -6.52 25.82
N PHE A 90 15.19 -7.27 24.75
CA PHE A 90 16.07 -8.36 24.33
C PHE A 90 17.44 -7.84 23.89
N THR A 91 17.51 -6.69 23.24
CA THR A 91 18.79 -6.09 22.85
C THR A 91 19.64 -5.73 24.06
N ARG A 92 19.02 -5.35 25.19
CA ARG A 92 19.71 -5.05 26.45
C ARG A 92 20.09 -6.30 27.24
N HIS A 93 19.19 -7.26 27.41
CA HIS A 93 19.39 -8.40 28.31
C HIS A 93 19.99 -9.64 27.62
N PHE A 94 19.84 -9.76 26.31
CA PHE A 94 20.26 -10.94 25.54
C PHE A 94 20.97 -10.49 24.26
N PRO A 95 22.12 -9.80 24.35
CA PRO A 95 22.74 -9.16 23.19
C PRO A 95 23.05 -10.19 22.08
N LYS A 96 22.72 -9.77 20.85
CA LYS A 96 22.88 -10.54 19.61
C LYS A 96 23.66 -9.69 18.62
N ARG A 97 24.56 -10.29 17.81
CA ARG A 97 25.42 -9.52 16.88
C ARG A 97 24.62 -8.64 15.91
N LYS A 98 23.48 -9.13 15.41
CA LYS A 98 22.58 -8.38 14.50
C LYS A 98 21.55 -7.51 15.25
N GLY A 99 21.53 -7.58 16.58
CA GLY A 99 20.47 -7.03 17.40
C GLY A 99 19.13 -7.75 17.27
N TRP A 100 18.21 -7.43 18.17
CA TRP A 100 16.84 -7.91 18.10
C TRP A 100 15.96 -6.91 17.36
N THR A 101 15.06 -7.44 16.54
CA THR A 101 14.09 -6.62 15.80
C THR A 101 12.70 -7.12 16.14
N LYS A 102 11.69 -6.26 15.96
CA LYS A 102 10.27 -6.65 16.07
C LYS A 102 9.97 -7.94 15.30
N LYS A 103 10.53 -8.10 14.10
CA LYS A 103 10.32 -9.28 13.25
C LYS A 103 10.91 -10.55 13.83
N HIS A 104 12.04 -10.47 14.56
CA HIS A 104 12.58 -11.63 15.27
C HIS A 104 11.62 -12.11 16.37
N ILE A 105 11.11 -11.19 17.18
CA ILE A 105 10.15 -11.48 18.26
C ILE A 105 8.84 -12.04 17.70
N GLU A 106 8.26 -11.37 16.70
CA GLU A 106 7.02 -11.79 16.02
C GLU A 106 7.15 -13.22 15.45
N LYS A 107 8.27 -13.50 14.77
CA LYS A 107 8.54 -14.82 14.17
C LYS A 107 8.64 -15.91 15.24
N LYS A 108 9.36 -15.67 16.33
CA LYS A 108 9.50 -16.67 17.40
C LYS A 108 8.18 -16.90 18.14
N ARG A 109 7.41 -15.85 18.45
CA ARG A 109 6.05 -15.96 18.99
C ARG A 109 5.18 -16.88 18.14
N ARG A 110 5.23 -16.71 16.81
CA ARG A 110 4.47 -17.53 15.86
C ARG A 110 4.88 -19.00 15.92
N TYR A 111 6.18 -19.30 15.97
CA TYR A 111 6.67 -20.68 16.10
C TYR A 111 6.32 -21.34 17.44
N LEU A 112 6.15 -20.55 18.49
CA LEU A 112 5.71 -21.01 19.80
C LEU A 112 4.18 -20.97 19.96
N PHE A 113 3.43 -20.65 18.90
CA PHE A 113 1.97 -20.49 18.91
C PHE A 113 1.44 -19.51 19.97
N LEU A 114 2.25 -18.54 20.38
CA LEU A 114 1.88 -17.53 21.37
C LEU A 114 0.98 -16.49 20.70
N LYS A 115 -0.34 -16.62 20.84
CA LYS A 115 -1.32 -15.63 20.36
C LYS A 115 -1.71 -14.67 21.48
N ARG A 116 -1.98 -13.41 21.11
CA ARG A 116 -2.54 -12.40 22.02
C ARG A 116 -4.06 -12.38 21.87
N SER A 117 -4.78 -12.09 22.95
CA SER A 117 -6.20 -11.79 22.88
C SER A 117 -6.44 -10.39 22.28
N PRO A 118 -7.64 -10.10 21.75
CA PRO A 118 -7.99 -8.74 21.34
C PRO A 118 -7.83 -7.71 22.46
N GLN A 119 -8.17 -8.08 23.70
CA GLN A 119 -8.02 -7.21 24.87
C GLN A 119 -6.55 -6.88 25.14
N GLU A 120 -5.67 -7.88 25.15
CA GLU A 120 -4.22 -7.66 25.35
C GLU A 120 -3.63 -6.74 24.27
N ILE A 121 -4.10 -6.86 23.03
CA ILE A 121 -3.69 -5.97 21.93
C ILE A 121 -4.17 -4.53 22.20
N SER A 122 -5.41 -4.38 22.66
CA SER A 122 -5.98 -3.07 23.04
C SER A 122 -5.20 -2.42 24.18
N ASP A 123 -4.87 -3.18 25.23
CA ASP A 123 -4.14 -2.68 26.40
C ASP A 123 -2.72 -2.24 26.02
N ILE A 124 -2.01 -3.04 25.20
CA ILE A 124 -0.70 -2.67 24.66
C ILE A 124 -0.80 -1.40 23.81
N LYS A 125 -1.84 -1.27 22.98
CA LYS A 125 -2.04 -0.09 22.13
C LYS A 125 -2.31 1.15 22.98
N LYS A 126 -3.18 1.04 24.00
CA LYS A 126 -3.50 2.12 24.95
C LYS A 126 -2.23 2.60 25.65
N ARG A 127 -1.47 1.68 26.26
CA ARG A 127 -0.20 2.00 26.92
C ARG A 127 0.82 2.66 25.98
N ASN A 128 0.98 2.13 24.76
CA ASN A 128 1.89 2.75 23.78
C ASN A 128 1.46 4.16 23.35
N THR A 129 0.16 4.41 23.36
CA THR A 129 -0.41 5.73 23.08
C THR A 129 -0.09 6.70 24.22
N GLU A 130 -0.33 6.27 25.46
CA GLU A 130 -0.01 7.04 26.68
C GLU A 130 1.48 7.36 26.79
N LEU A 131 2.35 6.42 26.40
CA LEU A 131 3.81 6.62 26.36
C LEU A 131 4.29 7.46 25.15
N GLY A 132 3.38 7.95 24.30
CA GLY A 132 3.74 8.76 23.14
C GLY A 132 4.51 7.99 22.04
N LYS A 133 4.54 6.65 22.08
CA LYS A 133 5.30 5.83 21.11
C LYS A 133 4.83 6.04 19.67
N TYR A 134 3.56 6.41 19.48
CA TYR A 134 2.98 6.68 18.17
C TYR A 134 3.12 8.13 17.69
N ALA A 135 3.49 9.08 18.56
CA ALA A 135 3.58 10.50 18.22
C ALA A 135 4.57 10.75 17.06
N MET A 136 5.70 10.03 17.07
CA MET A 136 6.75 10.15 16.05
C MET A 136 6.58 9.19 14.87
N CYS A 137 5.58 8.30 14.87
CA CYS A 137 5.44 7.30 13.81
C CYS A 137 5.23 7.93 12.43
N ALA A 138 4.38 8.96 12.33
CA ALA A 138 4.16 9.67 11.07
C ALA A 138 5.46 10.30 10.56
N VAL A 139 6.17 11.03 11.42
CA VAL A 139 7.45 11.67 11.11
C VAL A 139 8.48 10.65 10.64
N ASN A 140 8.67 9.56 11.38
CA ASN A 140 9.65 8.52 11.03
C ASN A 140 9.29 7.75 9.76
N MET A 141 7.99 7.52 9.52
CA MET A 141 7.53 6.93 8.28
C MET A 141 7.92 7.80 7.07
N TRP A 142 7.72 9.11 7.18
CA TRP A 142 8.10 10.06 6.13
C TRP A 142 9.62 10.15 5.94
N LYS A 143 10.41 10.10 7.01
CA LYS A 143 11.88 10.01 6.92
C LYS A 143 12.36 8.77 6.16
N THR A 144 11.72 7.62 6.40
CA THR A 144 12.17 6.34 5.84
C THR A 144 11.69 6.12 4.40
N ARG A 145 10.45 6.50 4.09
CA ARG A 145 9.88 6.35 2.74
C ARG A 145 10.35 7.42 1.75
N GLY A 146 11.03 8.45 2.26
CA GLY A 146 11.32 9.67 1.52
C GLY A 146 10.12 10.61 1.54
N VAL A 147 10.42 11.90 1.64
CA VAL A 147 9.46 12.97 1.37
C VAL A 147 9.66 13.37 -0.07
N ALA A 148 8.57 13.43 -0.85
CA ALA A 148 8.62 14.00 -2.20
C ALA A 148 9.25 15.40 -2.13
N ALA A 149 10.16 15.70 -3.05
CA ALA A 149 10.81 17.02 -3.08
C ALA A 149 9.75 18.10 -3.37
N VAL A 150 9.97 19.32 -2.85
CA VAL A 150 9.13 20.46 -3.24
C VAL A 150 9.28 20.65 -4.74
N GLY A 151 8.16 20.68 -5.48
CA GLY A 151 8.10 20.67 -6.93
C GLY A 151 7.75 19.33 -7.57
N ASP A 152 7.83 18.20 -6.84
CA ASP A 152 7.46 16.89 -7.37
C ASP A 152 6.00 16.87 -7.81
N VAL A 153 5.75 16.45 -9.05
CA VAL A 153 4.41 16.31 -9.62
C VAL A 153 3.95 14.86 -9.53
N ARG A 154 2.73 14.63 -9.05
CA ARG A 154 2.07 13.32 -9.02
C ARG A 154 0.70 13.39 -9.68
N ILE A 155 0.32 12.34 -10.39
CA ILE A 155 -1.01 12.21 -10.97
C ILE A 155 -1.84 11.33 -10.04
N TRP A 156 -2.97 11.84 -9.56
CA TRP A 156 -3.91 11.13 -8.71
C TRP A 156 -5.27 11.03 -9.40
N VAL A 157 -5.96 9.89 -9.22
CA VAL A 157 -7.34 9.72 -9.67
C VAL A 157 -8.27 10.24 -8.58
N HIS A 158 -9.08 11.26 -8.89
CA HIS A 158 -10.05 11.85 -7.98
C HIS A 158 -11.39 12.00 -8.69
N GLY A 159 -12.45 11.38 -8.14
CA GLY A 159 -13.76 11.36 -8.79
C GLY A 159 -13.79 10.65 -10.16
N GLY A 160 -12.82 9.76 -10.43
CA GLY A 160 -12.69 9.09 -11.73
C GLY A 160 -11.91 9.87 -12.79
N CYS A 161 -11.40 11.07 -12.46
CA CYS A 161 -10.55 11.86 -13.35
C CYS A 161 -9.10 11.89 -12.83
N GLU A 162 -8.14 11.80 -13.75
CA GLU A 162 -6.73 12.00 -13.44
C GLU A 162 -6.43 13.49 -13.29
N MET A 163 -5.83 13.87 -12.17
CA MET A 163 -5.44 15.24 -11.87
C MET A 163 -3.99 15.30 -11.41
N ALA A 164 -3.25 16.28 -11.91
CA ALA A 164 -1.88 16.55 -11.47
C ALA A 164 -1.86 17.37 -10.17
N PHE A 165 -1.06 16.94 -9.21
CA PHE A 165 -0.78 17.61 -7.94
C PHE A 165 0.71 17.88 -7.84
N VAL A 166 1.08 19.05 -7.33
CA VAL A 166 2.48 19.43 -7.09
C VAL A 166 2.74 19.48 -5.59
N LYS A 167 3.90 18.94 -5.18
CA LYS A 167 4.34 18.97 -3.79
C LYS A 167 4.82 20.36 -3.42
N THR A 168 4.21 20.94 -2.38
CA THR A 168 4.66 22.16 -1.70
C THR A 168 5.15 21.81 -0.29
N GLU A 169 5.71 22.80 0.42
CA GLU A 169 6.12 22.67 1.82
C GLU A 169 4.97 22.18 2.72
N LYS A 170 3.75 22.71 2.48
CA LYS A 170 2.56 22.42 3.30
C LYS A 170 1.86 21.12 2.91
N GLY A 171 2.09 20.59 1.70
CA GLY A 171 1.35 19.44 1.19
C GLY A 171 1.30 19.36 -0.33
N PHE A 172 0.53 18.41 -0.87
CA PHE A 172 0.24 18.39 -2.29
C PHE A 172 -0.96 19.29 -2.59
N VAL A 173 -0.85 20.13 -3.61
CA VAL A 173 -1.93 21.01 -4.07
C VAL A 173 -2.19 20.77 -5.56
N PRO A 174 -3.41 21.01 -6.07
CA PRO A 174 -3.70 20.90 -7.50
C PRO A 174 -2.72 21.75 -8.32
N ARG A 175 -2.03 21.12 -9.27
CA ARG A 175 -0.92 21.74 -10.01
C ARG A 175 -1.37 22.96 -10.80
N ASN A 176 -2.55 22.91 -11.43
CA ASN A 176 -3.07 24.04 -12.20
C ASN A 176 -3.26 25.30 -11.35
N ARG A 177 -3.79 25.15 -10.12
CA ARG A 177 -3.97 26.27 -9.19
C ARG A 177 -2.63 26.84 -8.73
N TRP A 178 -1.65 25.97 -8.47
CA TRP A 178 -0.29 26.38 -8.09
C TRP A 178 0.44 27.10 -9.23
N LEU A 179 0.35 26.56 -10.45
CA LEU A 179 0.99 27.15 -11.64
C LEU A 179 0.42 28.53 -11.94
N TRP A 180 -0.90 28.68 -11.88
CA TRP A 180 -1.56 29.97 -12.05
C TRP A 180 -1.15 30.97 -10.97
N LYS A 181 -1.14 30.53 -9.70
CA LYS A 181 -0.77 31.38 -8.56
C LYS A 181 0.63 31.96 -8.70
N ASN A 182 1.58 31.14 -9.15
CA ASN A 182 2.96 31.59 -9.35
C ASN A 182 3.11 32.57 -10.51
N ALA A 183 2.28 32.46 -11.55
CA ALA A 183 2.36 33.32 -12.73
C ALA A 183 1.60 34.65 -12.57
N TYR A 184 0.43 34.62 -11.92
CA TYR A 184 -0.52 35.74 -11.91
C TYR A 184 -0.92 36.22 -10.49
N GLY A 185 -0.44 35.58 -9.42
CA GLY A 185 -0.73 35.96 -8.04
C GLY A 185 -1.86 35.17 -7.37
N GLU A 186 -2.28 35.61 -6.18
CA GLU A 186 -3.30 34.92 -5.38
C GLU A 186 -4.65 34.82 -6.10
N LEU A 187 -5.32 33.68 -5.93
CA LEU A 187 -6.65 33.43 -6.46
C LEU A 187 -7.70 33.70 -5.39
N SER A 188 -8.80 34.33 -5.76
CA SER A 188 -9.94 34.47 -4.85
C SER A 188 -10.53 33.10 -4.49
N SER A 189 -11.34 33.05 -3.42
CA SER A 189 -12.10 31.86 -3.06
C SER A 189 -13.13 31.47 -4.14
N THR A 190 -13.51 32.42 -5.00
CA THR A 190 -14.46 32.23 -6.09
C THR A 190 -13.81 31.81 -7.40
N ASP A 191 -12.48 31.90 -7.53
CA ASP A 191 -11.78 31.56 -8.77
C ASP A 191 -11.47 30.05 -8.87
N VAL A 192 -11.66 29.52 -10.09
CA VAL A 192 -11.33 28.15 -10.50
C VAL A 192 -10.39 28.21 -11.68
N ILE A 193 -9.35 27.37 -11.65
CA ILE A 193 -8.46 27.18 -12.80
C ILE A 193 -8.86 25.91 -13.51
N ARG A 194 -9.26 26.04 -14.78
CA ARG A 194 -9.69 24.94 -15.63
C ARG A 194 -8.65 24.72 -16.73
N SER A 195 -8.44 23.45 -17.09
CA SER A 195 -7.67 23.12 -18.30
C SER A 195 -8.56 23.30 -19.53
N LEU A 196 -8.00 23.90 -20.58
CA LEU A 196 -8.65 23.99 -21.88
C LEU A 196 -8.92 22.58 -22.46
N PRO A 197 -9.95 22.40 -23.31
CA PRO A 197 -10.21 21.13 -23.97
C PRO A 197 -8.97 20.62 -24.74
N GLY A 198 -8.64 19.34 -24.58
CA GLY A 198 -7.47 18.71 -25.22
C GLY A 198 -6.13 18.96 -24.53
N ALA A 199 -6.10 19.76 -23.45
CA ALA A 199 -4.88 19.97 -22.68
C ALA A 199 -4.32 18.66 -22.08
N PRO A 200 -2.99 18.49 -22.02
CA PRO A 200 -2.39 17.34 -21.35
C PRO A 200 -2.69 17.37 -19.84
N ILE A 201 -2.62 16.21 -19.16
CA ILE A 201 -2.83 16.09 -17.71
C ILE A 201 -1.87 17.02 -16.93
N ILE A 202 -0.65 17.16 -17.43
CA ILE A 202 0.34 18.11 -16.93
C ILE A 202 0.29 19.36 -17.82
N ALA A 203 -0.78 20.15 -17.67
CA ALA A 203 -1.04 21.35 -18.49
C ALA A 203 -0.03 22.48 -18.23
N GLU A 204 0.47 23.14 -19.28
CA GLU A 204 1.25 24.37 -19.16
C GLU A 204 0.35 25.60 -18.97
N LEU A 205 0.92 26.76 -18.64
CA LEU A 205 0.15 27.96 -18.30
C LEU A 205 -0.82 28.39 -19.41
N HIS A 206 -0.40 28.30 -20.67
CA HIS A 206 -1.23 28.65 -21.84
C HIS A 206 -2.38 27.65 -22.10
N HIS A 207 -2.37 26.49 -21.44
CA HIS A 207 -3.46 25.52 -21.49
C HIS A 207 -4.50 25.73 -20.37
N LEU A 208 -4.34 26.79 -19.56
CA LEU A 208 -5.19 27.06 -18.42
C LEU A 208 -6.01 28.33 -18.66
N GLU A 209 -7.21 28.35 -18.09
CA GLU A 209 -8.04 29.54 -18.00
C GLU A 209 -8.52 29.73 -16.55
N LYS A 210 -8.59 30.98 -16.11
CA LYS A 210 -9.24 31.34 -14.84
C LYS A 210 -10.69 31.70 -15.14
N ILE A 211 -11.59 30.98 -14.49
CA ILE A 211 -13.04 31.21 -14.55
C ILE A 211 -13.59 31.34 -13.13
N THR A 212 -14.78 31.91 -13.00
CA THR A 212 -15.46 31.97 -11.70
C THR A 212 -16.12 30.62 -11.36
N ASN A 213 -16.39 30.37 -10.08
CA ASN A 213 -17.17 29.21 -9.63
C ASN A 213 -18.55 29.16 -10.31
N ALA A 214 -19.19 30.32 -10.51
CA ALA A 214 -20.48 30.42 -11.18
C ALA A 214 -20.39 29.95 -12.63
N GLU A 215 -19.40 30.44 -13.37
CA GLU A 215 -19.13 30.03 -14.75
C GLU A 215 -18.73 28.55 -14.85
N ASN A 216 -17.85 28.07 -13.96
CA ASN A 216 -17.49 26.66 -13.90
C ASN A 216 -18.72 25.78 -13.65
N GLY A 217 -19.64 26.23 -12.80
CA GLY A 217 -20.95 25.62 -12.58
C GLY A 217 -21.78 25.56 -13.87
N ILE A 218 -21.87 26.66 -14.62
CA ILE A 218 -22.58 26.71 -15.91
C ILE A 218 -21.94 25.75 -16.93
N ARG A 219 -20.61 25.76 -17.06
CA ARG A 219 -19.86 24.87 -17.96
C ARG A 219 -19.95 23.39 -17.56
N ASN A 220 -20.10 23.09 -16.27
CA ASN A 220 -20.33 21.72 -15.78
C ASN A 220 -21.80 21.30 -15.89
N LYS A 221 -22.75 22.25 -15.97
CA LYS A 221 -24.16 21.98 -16.29
C LYS A 221 -24.33 21.56 -17.75
N ALA A 222 -23.50 22.07 -18.67
CA ALA A 222 -23.33 21.48 -19.99
C ALA A 222 -22.74 20.08 -19.80
N LEU A 223 -23.61 19.07 -19.85
CA LEU A 223 -23.30 17.74 -19.36
C LEU A 223 -22.07 17.15 -20.06
N PRO A 224 -20.96 16.94 -19.36
CA PRO A 224 -19.88 16.14 -19.89
C PRO A 224 -20.40 14.72 -20.16
N ARG A 225 -19.97 14.10 -21.25
CA ARG A 225 -20.25 12.68 -21.60
C ARG A 225 -20.15 11.72 -20.40
N SER A 226 -19.22 11.99 -19.48
CA SER A 226 -19.03 11.22 -18.25
C SER A 226 -20.25 11.24 -17.32
N ILE A 227 -20.99 12.35 -17.22
CA ILE A 227 -22.19 12.44 -16.39
C ILE A 227 -23.31 11.57 -16.98
N ILE A 228 -23.45 11.50 -18.31
CA ILE A 228 -24.43 10.61 -18.96
C ILE A 228 -24.07 9.15 -18.69
N LYS A 229 -22.78 8.79 -18.81
CA LYS A 229 -22.30 7.45 -18.43
C LYS A 229 -22.63 7.11 -16.98
N THR A 230 -22.46 8.05 -16.05
CA THR A 230 -22.79 7.84 -14.63
C THR A 230 -24.31 7.77 -14.39
N LEU A 231 -25.09 8.67 -14.99
CA LEU A 231 -26.55 8.76 -14.83
C LEU A 231 -27.26 7.50 -15.36
N PHE A 232 -26.79 6.98 -16.48
CA PHE A 232 -27.37 5.82 -17.15
C PHE A 232 -26.60 4.52 -16.91
N LYS A 233 -25.47 4.56 -16.18
CA LYS A 233 -24.56 3.43 -15.95
C LYS A 233 -24.05 2.78 -17.24
N ILE A 234 -23.84 3.57 -18.28
CA ILE A 234 -23.38 3.11 -19.59
C ILE A 234 -21.86 3.03 -19.62
N LYS A 235 -21.31 1.88 -20.05
CA LYS A 235 -19.86 1.68 -20.16
C LYS A 235 -19.29 2.20 -21.49
N ASP A 236 -20.06 2.07 -22.57
CA ASP A 236 -19.66 2.50 -23.90
C ASP A 236 -19.72 4.03 -24.06
N ASN A 237 -18.68 4.61 -24.65
CA ASN A 237 -18.59 6.05 -24.91
C ASN A 237 -19.43 6.47 -26.12
N ALA A 238 -19.53 5.62 -27.15
CA ALA A 238 -20.27 5.95 -28.37
C ALA A 238 -21.77 6.03 -28.06
N LEU A 239 -22.32 5.02 -27.39
CA LEU A 239 -23.71 5.01 -26.96
C LEU A 239 -24.06 6.17 -26.01
N ALA A 240 -23.17 6.49 -25.06
CA ALA A 240 -23.39 7.63 -24.16
C ALA A 240 -23.42 8.97 -24.90
N GLN A 241 -22.65 9.09 -25.99
CA GLN A 241 -22.69 10.28 -26.84
C GLN A 241 -23.96 10.32 -27.68
N GLN A 242 -24.34 9.19 -28.28
CA GLN A 242 -25.57 9.10 -29.06
C GLN A 242 -26.79 9.49 -28.22
N ILE A 243 -26.88 9.04 -26.98
CA ILE A 243 -27.98 9.45 -26.07
C ILE A 243 -27.94 10.94 -25.75
N ALA A 244 -26.75 11.53 -25.66
CA ALA A 244 -26.59 12.96 -25.42
C ALA A 244 -27.12 13.80 -26.59
N ASP A 245 -26.83 13.36 -27.81
CA ASP A 245 -27.09 14.10 -29.03
C ASP A 245 -28.52 13.86 -29.54
N ASP A 246 -28.95 12.59 -29.57
CA ASP A 246 -30.22 12.16 -30.18
C ASP A 246 -31.41 12.29 -29.21
N TYR A 247 -31.18 12.23 -27.89
CA TYR A 247 -32.24 12.16 -26.88
C TYR A 247 -32.03 13.09 -25.66
N PRO A 248 -31.87 14.41 -25.86
CA PRO A 248 -31.61 15.36 -24.77
C PRO A 248 -32.73 15.38 -23.70
N GLU A 249 -33.98 15.10 -24.08
CA GLU A 249 -35.13 15.03 -23.19
C GLU A 249 -35.05 13.89 -22.17
N ILE A 250 -34.52 12.72 -22.57
CA ILE A 250 -34.32 11.57 -21.67
C ILE A 250 -33.28 11.92 -20.61
N VAL A 251 -32.22 12.62 -21.03
CA VAL A 251 -31.16 13.08 -20.15
C VAL A 251 -31.71 14.07 -19.12
N GLU A 252 -32.56 15.02 -19.54
CA GLU A 252 -33.19 15.99 -18.65
C GLU A 252 -34.17 15.33 -17.67
N LEU A 253 -35.00 14.38 -18.12
CA LEU A 253 -35.86 13.59 -17.25
C LEU A 253 -35.07 12.85 -16.17
N LYS A 254 -33.92 12.26 -16.53
CA LYS A 254 -33.07 11.56 -15.56
C LYS A 254 -32.47 12.50 -14.52
N LYS A 255 -32.09 13.72 -14.90
CA LYS A 255 -31.66 14.76 -13.94
C LYS A 255 -32.78 15.12 -12.98
N ASN A 256 -33.98 15.38 -13.50
CA ASN A 256 -35.14 15.74 -12.69
C ASN A 256 -35.47 14.64 -11.68
N MET A 257 -35.40 13.38 -12.10
CA MET A 257 -35.55 12.22 -11.21
C MET A 257 -34.48 12.19 -10.10
N LEU A 258 -33.21 12.48 -10.42
CA LEU A 258 -32.13 12.51 -9.43
C LEU A 258 -32.28 13.68 -8.45
N ASN A 259 -32.65 14.87 -8.95
CA ASN A 259 -32.92 16.04 -8.12
C ASN A 259 -34.08 15.79 -7.15
N LEU A 260 -35.16 15.17 -7.62
CA LEU A 260 -36.29 14.79 -6.78
C LEU A 260 -35.86 13.80 -5.68
N LYS A 261 -35.06 12.79 -6.05
CA LYS A 261 -34.51 11.82 -5.07
C LYS A 261 -33.65 12.50 -4.00
N ASN A 262 -32.83 13.47 -4.38
CA ASN A 262 -32.01 14.23 -3.43
C ASN A 262 -32.89 15.07 -2.48
N LYS A 263 -33.90 15.78 -3.01
CA LYS A 263 -34.87 16.53 -2.20
C LYS A 263 -35.60 15.64 -1.19
N LEU A 264 -36.04 14.44 -1.62
CA LEU A 264 -36.68 13.46 -0.72
C LEU A 264 -35.72 13.00 0.39
N ASN A 265 -34.46 12.71 0.05
CA ASN A 265 -33.45 12.31 1.04
C ASN A 265 -33.16 13.43 2.05
N GLU A 266 -33.12 14.69 1.62
CA GLU A 266 -32.96 15.84 2.51
C GLU A 266 -34.16 16.00 3.44
N SER A 267 -35.38 15.87 2.93
CA SER A 267 -36.59 15.89 3.77
C SER A 267 -36.58 14.77 4.81
N ASN A 268 -36.22 13.54 4.41
CA ASN A 268 -36.12 12.40 5.33
C ASN A 268 -35.08 12.61 6.44
N ARG A 269 -33.98 13.31 6.16
CA ARG A 269 -32.97 13.67 7.18
C ARG A 269 -33.41 14.76 8.14
N LYS A 270 -34.44 15.53 7.81
CA LYS A 270 -35.00 16.56 8.71
C LYS A 270 -36.07 16.00 9.65
N ILE A 271 -36.69 14.89 9.28
CA ILE A 271 -37.74 14.22 10.06
C ILE A 271 -37.13 13.31 11.15
N ASN A 272 -35.93 12.78 10.91
CA ASN A 272 -35.18 11.95 11.86
C ASN A 272 -34.13 12.78 12.60
#